data_AF-A0AAW9J579-F1
#
_entry.id   AF-A0AAW9J579-F1
#
_cell.length_a   1.000
_cell.length_b   1.000
_cell.length_c   1.000
_cell.angle_alpha   90.00
_cell.angle_beta   90.00
_cell.angle_gamma   90.00
#
_symmetry.space_group_name_H-M   'P 1'
#
loop_
_entity.id
_entity.type
_entity.pdbx_description
1 polymer ?
#
loop_
_entity_poly.entity_id
_entity_poly.type
_entity_poly.pdbx_seq_one_letter_code
_entity_poly.pdbx_strand_id
1 'polypeptide(L)'
;MSVLDQNRIESLVSMIKDSKEVIFIGIQLTSEVWRLQRELIFMGKRTSAFLDPNYQVSEVDKVGADSLVICLQYNRQQDNHNERLIKKAKSKGAKTAYIGNIKVRSIEQNSDISIVYKGHTQILIRI
;
A
#
# COMPACT_ATOMS: atom_id res chain seq x y z
N MET A 1 0.31 23.51 6.80
CA MET A 1 0.02 22.52 5.76
C MET A 1 1.25 21.64 5.60
N SER A 2 1.18 20.32 5.87
CA SER A 2 2.27 19.43 5.48
C SER A 2 2.17 19.22 3.97
N VAL A 3 3.08 19.81 3.22
CA VAL A 3 3.20 19.58 1.77
C VAL A 3 3.51 18.10 1.59
N LEU A 4 2.62 17.36 0.92
CA LEU A 4 2.90 15.99 0.51
C LEU A 4 4.11 16.03 -0.44
N ASP A 5 5.08 15.14 -0.21
CA ASP A 5 6.29 15.05 -1.02
C ASP A 5 5.95 14.55 -2.42
N GLN A 6 5.88 15.48 -3.38
CA GLN A 6 5.51 15.20 -4.77
C GLN A 6 6.40 14.13 -5.41
N ASN A 7 7.70 14.13 -5.11
CA ASN A 7 8.63 13.15 -5.64
C ASN A 7 8.31 11.73 -5.15
N ARG A 8 7.81 11.61 -3.91
CA ARG A 8 7.35 10.31 -3.38
C ARG A 8 6.06 9.86 -4.04
N ILE A 9 5.14 10.77 -4.33
CA ILE A 9 3.91 10.43 -5.05
C ILE A 9 4.27 9.92 -6.46
N GLU A 10 5.16 10.60 -7.17
CA GLU A 10 5.61 10.20 -8.51
C GLU A 10 6.32 8.84 -8.50
N SER A 11 7.16 8.59 -7.50
CA SER A 11 7.81 7.30 -7.29
C SER A 11 6.78 6.18 -7.07
N LEU A 12 5.76 6.43 -6.23
CA LEU A 12 4.68 5.46 -6.02
C LEU A 12 3.89 5.19 -7.31
N VAL A 13 3.59 6.23 -8.08
CA VAL A 13 2.92 6.10 -9.39
C VAL A 13 3.76 5.25 -10.35
N SER A 14 5.08 5.45 -10.39
CA SER A 14 5.98 4.61 -11.19
C SER A 14 5.95 3.15 -10.72
N MET A 15 6.01 2.91 -9.41
CA MET A 15 5.92 1.55 -8.86
C MET A 15 4.62 0.87 -9.25
N ILE A 16 3.49 1.58 -9.20
CA ILE A 16 2.18 1.07 -9.65
C ILE A 16 2.21 0.71 -11.15
N LYS A 17 2.77 1.59 -11.99
CA LYS A 17 2.84 1.39 -13.45
C LYS A 17 3.69 0.18 -13.82
N ASP A 18 4.81 -0.03 -13.13
CA ASP A 18 5.74 -1.13 -13.40
C ASP A 18 5.25 -2.50 -12.90
N SER A 19 4.40 -2.52 -11.87
CA SER A 19 3.93 -3.78 -11.27
C SER A 19 2.76 -4.38 -12.06
N LYS A 20 2.77 -5.70 -12.26
CA LYS A 20 1.63 -6.43 -12.86
C LYS A 20 0.49 -6.64 -11.87
N GLU A 21 0.81 -6.58 -10.58
CA GLU A 21 -0.12 -6.85 -9.49
C GLU A 21 0.03 -5.81 -8.37
N VAL A 22 -1.08 -5.29 -7.86
CA VAL A 22 -1.11 -4.31 -6.77
C VAL A 22 -2.08 -4.76 -5.68
N ILE A 23 -1.55 -5.08 -4.51
CA ILE A 23 -2.31 -5.60 -3.36
C ILE A 23 -2.38 -4.51 -2.28
N PHE A 24 -3.59 -4.23 -1.79
CA PHE A 24 -3.81 -3.29 -0.68
C PHE A 24 -4.03 -4.06 0.62
N ILE A 25 -3.34 -3.63 1.68
CA ILE A 25 -3.46 -4.20 3.04
C ILE A 25 -3.74 -3.11 4.07
N GLY A 26 -4.35 -3.49 5.19
CA GLY A 26 -4.86 -2.61 6.24
C GLY A 26 -6.39 -2.53 6.28
N ILE A 27 -6.97 -2.27 7.46
CA ILE A 27 -8.45 -2.28 7.67
C ILE A 27 -9.16 -1.10 7.00
N GLN A 28 -8.53 0.08 6.96
CA GLN A 28 -9.24 1.31 6.61
C GLN A 28 -9.16 1.58 5.11
N LEU A 29 -9.72 0.65 4.32
CA LEU A 29 -9.81 0.80 2.88
C LEU A 29 -10.88 1.85 2.56
N THR A 30 -10.41 3.06 2.20
CA THR A 30 -11.28 4.19 1.90
C THR A 30 -11.92 4.06 0.51
N SER A 31 -12.88 4.93 0.19
CA SER A 31 -13.56 4.93 -1.13
C SER A 31 -12.60 5.06 -2.31
N GLU A 32 -11.48 5.74 -2.07
CA GLU A 32 -10.40 5.99 -3.01
C GLU A 32 -9.65 4.71 -3.36
N VAL A 33 -9.48 3.79 -2.41
CA VAL A 33 -8.87 2.47 -2.68
C VAL A 33 -9.75 1.69 -3.65
N TRP A 34 -11.05 1.64 -3.40
CA TRP A 34 -12.00 0.95 -4.28
C TRP A 34 -12.04 1.57 -5.67
N ARG A 35 -11.92 2.89 -5.79
CA ARG A 35 -11.79 3.58 -7.08
C ARG A 35 -10.49 3.19 -7.78
N LEU A 36 -9.37 3.25 -7.08
CA LEU A 36 -8.05 2.92 -7.60
C LEU A 36 -8.00 1.47 -8.08
N GLN A 37 -8.61 0.52 -7.36
CA GLN A 37 -8.72 -0.85 -7.83
C GLN A 37 -9.42 -0.98 -9.18
N ARG A 38 -10.51 -0.23 -9.41
CA ARG A 38 -11.18 -0.22 -10.72
C ARG A 38 -10.27 0.35 -11.81
N GLU A 39 -9.58 1.44 -11.53
CA GLU A 39 -8.60 2.04 -12.46
C GLU A 39 -7.49 1.02 -12.81
N LEU A 40 -6.94 0.32 -11.82
CA LEU A 40 -5.93 -0.73 -12.01
C LEU A 40 -6.43 -1.89 -12.88
N ILE A 41 -7.69 -2.32 -12.68
CA ILE A 41 -8.31 -3.36 -13.52
C ILE A 41 -8.41 -2.89 -14.97
N PHE A 42 -8.84 -1.65 -15.22
CA PHE A 42 -8.87 -1.08 -16.58
C PHE A 42 -7.48 -0.95 -17.22
N MET A 43 -6.43 -0.84 -16.41
CA MET A 43 -5.04 -0.90 -16.87
C MET A 43 -4.50 -2.33 -17.07
N GLY A 44 -5.34 -3.36 -16.91
CA GLY A 44 -4.94 -4.76 -17.08
C GLY A 44 -4.10 -5.32 -15.91
N LYS A 45 -4.11 -4.67 -14.75
CA LYS A 45 -3.36 -5.11 -13.56
C LYS A 45 -4.22 -6.03 -12.70
N ARG A 46 -3.59 -7.03 -12.07
CA ARG A 46 -4.21 -7.80 -10.99
C ARG A 46 -4.25 -6.94 -9.72
N THR A 47 -5.34 -6.98 -8.98
CA THR A 47 -5.43 -6.24 -7.72
C THR A 47 -6.36 -6.92 -6.73
N SER A 48 -6.05 -6.76 -5.44
CA SER A 48 -6.93 -7.17 -4.36
C SER A 48 -6.84 -6.22 -3.17
N ALA A 49 -7.94 -6.11 -2.44
CA ALA A 49 -8.06 -5.30 -1.23
C ALA A 49 -9.15 -5.95 -0.39
N PHE A 50 -8.76 -6.49 0.77
CA PHE A 50 -9.66 -7.26 1.62
C PHE A 50 -9.76 -6.62 2.98
N LEU A 51 -10.97 -6.48 3.53
CA LEU A 51 -11.17 -6.04 4.92
C LEU A 51 -10.79 -7.14 5.92
N ASP A 52 -10.96 -8.41 5.54
CA ASP A 52 -10.58 -9.56 6.37
C ASP A 52 -9.05 -9.75 6.35
N PRO A 53 -8.38 -9.70 7.52
CA PRO A 53 -6.95 -9.91 7.64
C PRO A 53 -6.45 -11.25 7.10
N ASN A 54 -7.25 -12.32 7.16
CA ASN A 54 -6.86 -13.65 6.68
C ASN A 54 -6.75 -13.71 5.16
N TYR A 55 -7.63 -13.00 4.46
CA TYR A 55 -7.52 -12.86 3.00
C TYR A 55 -6.32 -11.99 2.62
N GLN A 56 -6.01 -10.94 3.40
CA GLN A 56 -4.78 -10.16 3.18
C GLN A 56 -3.52 -11.02 3.31
N VAL A 57 -3.44 -11.89 4.33
CA VAL A 57 -2.34 -12.87 4.46
C VAL A 57 -2.27 -13.77 3.23
N SER A 58 -3.41 -14.33 2.82
CA SER A 58 -3.48 -15.25 1.67
C SER A 58 -3.01 -14.61 0.36
N GLU A 59 -3.25 -13.31 0.18
CA GLU A 59 -2.79 -12.57 -1.01
C GLU A 59 -1.30 -12.24 -0.95
N VAL A 60 -0.81 -11.77 0.18
CA VAL A 60 0.63 -11.59 0.42
C VAL A 60 1.38 -12.93 0.32
N ASP A 61 0.68 -14.05 0.44
CA ASP A 61 1.27 -15.38 0.24
C ASP A 61 1.59 -15.70 -1.22
N LYS A 62 1.00 -14.98 -2.16
CA LYS A 62 1.14 -15.22 -3.61
C LYS A 62 2.01 -14.19 -4.33
N VAL A 63 2.36 -13.08 -3.67
CA VAL A 63 3.15 -11.99 -4.30
C VAL A 63 4.56 -12.43 -4.66
N GLY A 64 5.16 -11.74 -5.64
CA GLY A 64 6.55 -11.93 -6.07
C GLY A 64 7.15 -10.63 -6.65
N ALA A 65 8.21 -10.76 -7.44
CA ALA A 65 8.98 -9.63 -7.97
C ALA A 65 8.17 -8.61 -8.81
N ASP A 66 7.10 -9.07 -9.48
CA ASP A 66 6.23 -8.23 -10.30
C ASP A 66 5.08 -7.57 -9.51
N SER A 67 5.00 -7.81 -8.19
CA SER A 67 3.91 -7.34 -7.33
C SER A 67 4.32 -6.09 -6.55
N LEU A 68 3.33 -5.24 -6.25
CA LEU A 68 3.41 -4.11 -5.32
C LEU A 68 2.43 -4.34 -4.18
N VAL A 69 2.90 -4.25 -2.93
CA VAL A 69 2.03 -4.26 -1.73
C VAL A 69 1.98 -2.86 -1.14
N ILE A 70 0.77 -2.30 -1.04
CA ILE A 70 0.50 -0.98 -0.47
C ILE A 70 -0.18 -1.16 0.89
N CYS A 71 0.52 -0.82 1.95
CA CYS A 71 -0.01 -0.79 3.31
C CYS A 71 -0.65 0.57 3.63
N LEU A 72 -1.93 0.54 3.98
CA LEU A 72 -2.70 1.71 4.40
C LEU A 72 -2.90 1.67 5.91
N GLN A 73 -2.50 2.73 6.61
CA GLN A 73 -2.64 2.77 8.06
C GLN A 73 -2.98 4.15 8.60
N TYR A 74 -4.18 4.25 9.20
CA TYR A 74 -4.63 5.49 9.84
C TYR A 74 -5.06 5.33 11.31
N ASN A 75 -4.89 4.14 11.90
CA ASN A 75 -4.92 3.90 13.35
C ASN A 75 -3.80 2.91 13.76
N ARG A 76 -3.57 2.71 15.07
CA ARG A 76 -2.52 1.81 15.57
C ARG A 76 -2.97 0.37 15.87
N GLN A 77 -4.21 0.00 15.54
CA GLN A 77 -4.78 -1.28 15.98
C GLN A 77 -4.14 -2.51 15.28
N GLN A 78 -3.45 -2.30 14.15
CA GLN A 78 -2.90 -3.39 13.32
C GLN A 78 -1.42 -3.26 12.99
N ASP A 79 -0.65 -2.48 13.76
CA ASP A 79 0.78 -2.26 13.51
C ASP A 79 1.52 -3.59 13.29
N ASN A 80 1.35 -4.56 14.20
CA ASN A 80 2.01 -5.87 14.12
C ASN A 80 1.56 -6.71 12.91
N HIS A 81 0.28 -6.65 12.56
CA HIS A 81 -0.25 -7.41 11.42
C HIS A 81 0.31 -6.86 10.10
N ASN A 82 0.20 -5.54 9.91
CA ASN A 82 0.66 -4.85 8.72
C ASN A 82 2.18 -4.92 8.57
N GLU A 83 2.93 -4.78 9.66
CA GLU A 83 4.39 -4.97 9.67
C GLU A 83 4.77 -6.36 9.18
N ARG A 84 4.12 -7.41 9.71
CA ARG A 84 4.39 -8.79 9.30
C ARG A 84 4.13 -8.98 7.81
N LEU A 85 3.04 -8.42 7.29
CA LEU A 85 2.68 -8.54 5.88
C LEU A 85 3.66 -7.78 4.96
N ILE A 86 4.01 -6.54 5.28
CA ILE A 86 5.00 -5.77 4.50
C ILE A 86 6.36 -6.45 4.50
N LYS A 87 6.84 -6.90 5.67
CA LYS A 87 8.10 -7.64 5.76
C LYS A 87 8.08 -8.93 4.94
N LYS A 88 6.96 -9.67 4.98
CA LYS A 88 6.77 -10.89 4.18
C LYS A 88 6.79 -10.58 2.68
N ALA A 89 6.05 -9.57 2.23
CA ALA A 89 6.04 -9.14 0.83
C ALA A 89 7.45 -8.77 0.33
N LYS A 90 8.18 -7.96 1.10
CA LYS A 90 9.56 -7.56 0.78
C LYS A 90 10.50 -8.77 0.70
N SER A 91 10.38 -9.72 1.63
CA SER A 91 11.19 -10.95 1.60
C SER A 91 10.95 -11.83 0.37
N LYS A 92 9.81 -11.65 -0.32
CA LYS A 92 9.47 -12.34 -1.57
C LYS A 92 9.86 -11.55 -2.83
N GLY A 93 10.53 -10.42 -2.66
CA GLY A 93 10.95 -9.56 -3.76
C GLY A 93 9.87 -8.61 -4.28
N ALA A 94 8.69 -8.57 -3.67
CA ALA A 94 7.68 -7.59 -4.03
C ALA A 94 8.12 -6.17 -3.65
N LYS A 95 7.74 -5.20 -4.47
CA LYS A 95 7.83 -3.78 -4.12
C LYS A 95 6.86 -3.48 -2.98
N THR A 96 7.22 -2.58 -2.08
CA THR A 96 6.44 -2.27 -0.88
C THR A 96 6.28 -0.77 -0.65
N ALA A 97 5.05 -0.36 -0.32
CA ALA A 97 4.72 1.02 -0.03
C ALA A 97 3.93 1.14 1.27
N TYR A 98 4.23 2.17 2.05
CA TYR A 98 3.46 2.58 3.21
C TYR A 98 2.80 3.93 2.97
N ILE A 99 1.51 4.02 3.27
CA ILE A 99 0.74 5.25 3.19
C ILE A 99 -0.10 5.38 4.45
N GLY A 100 0.08 6.46 5.20
CA GLY A 100 -0.63 6.62 6.47
C GLY A 100 -0.56 8.02 7.05
N ASN A 101 -1.33 8.25 8.11
CA ASN A 101 -1.26 9.50 8.88
C ASN A 101 -0.53 9.35 10.21
N ILE A 102 -0.01 8.14 10.49
CA ILE A 102 0.76 7.79 11.67
C ILE A 102 2.14 7.36 11.21
N LYS A 103 3.16 7.65 12.01
CA LYS A 103 4.50 7.08 11.80
C LYS A 103 4.59 5.73 12.51
N VAL A 104 4.90 4.68 11.75
CA VAL A 104 5.15 3.33 12.27
C VAL A 104 6.52 2.90 11.77
N ARG A 105 7.56 3.17 12.57
CA ARG A 105 8.97 3.05 12.17
C ARG A 105 9.31 1.69 11.58
N SER A 106 8.75 0.61 12.13
CA SER A 106 9.01 -0.75 11.64
C SER A 106 8.42 -1.00 10.25
N ILE A 107 7.22 -0.52 9.96
CA ILE A 107 6.61 -0.62 8.63
C ILE A 107 7.38 0.24 7.64
N GLU A 108 7.75 1.47 8.03
CA GLU A 108 8.51 2.39 7.18
C GLU A 108 9.88 1.82 6.78
N GLN A 109 10.59 1.18 7.70
CA GLN A 109 11.90 0.55 7.42
C GLN A 109 11.80 -0.65 6.47
N ASN A 110 10.66 -1.33 6.46
CA ASN A 110 10.41 -2.46 5.56
C ASN A 110 9.67 -2.05 4.28
N SER A 111 9.42 -0.76 4.06
CA SER A 111 8.81 -0.23 2.84
C SER A 111 9.87 0.39 1.93
N ASP A 112 9.73 0.23 0.61
CA ASP A 112 10.60 0.91 -0.36
C ASP A 112 10.22 2.38 -0.49
N ILE A 113 8.95 2.71 -0.24
CA ILE A 113 8.47 4.07 -0.13
C ILE A 113 7.51 4.25 1.06
N SER A 114 7.61 5.39 1.75
CA SER A 114 6.73 5.75 2.86
C SER A 114 6.15 7.15 2.61
N ILE A 115 4.83 7.30 2.67
CA ILE A 115 4.13 8.58 2.56
C ILE A 115 3.33 8.78 3.84
N VAL A 116 3.86 9.61 4.74
CA VAL A 116 3.20 9.96 5.99
C VAL A 116 2.71 11.40 5.96
N TYR A 117 1.42 11.61 6.17
CA TYR A 117 0.79 12.92 6.16
C TYR A 117 0.16 13.29 7.50
N LYS A 118 -0.02 14.58 7.77
CA LYS A 118 -0.70 15.05 8.99
C LYS A 118 -2.16 15.42 8.68
N GLY A 119 -3.11 14.90 9.47
CA GLY A 119 -4.53 15.27 9.42
C GLY A 119 -5.45 14.25 8.73
N HIS A 120 -6.68 14.68 8.42
CA HIS A 120 -7.68 13.89 7.68
C HIS A 120 -7.50 13.94 6.16
N THR A 121 -6.38 14.50 5.68
CA THR A 121 -6.14 14.72 4.24
C THR A 121 -6.09 13.39 3.50
N GLN A 122 -7.12 13.08 2.73
CA GLN A 122 -7.12 11.91 1.86
C GLN A 122 -6.11 12.12 0.73
N ILE A 123 -5.21 11.16 0.53
CA ILE A 123 -4.28 11.18 -0.60
C ILE A 123 -5.05 10.72 -1.84
N LEU A 124 -5.22 11.64 -2.78
CA LEU A 124 -5.78 11.32 -4.09
C LEU A 124 -4.65 10.89 -5.04
N ILE A 125 -4.45 9.58 -5.16
CA ILE A 125 -3.56 9.04 -6.20
C ILE A 125 -4.35 9.03 -7.52
N ARG A 126 -3.76 9.62 -8.57
CA ARG A 126 -4.23 9.52 -9.96
C ARG A 126 -3.12 8.88 -10.77
N ILE A 127 -3.40 7.78 -11.46
CA ILE A 127 -2.43 6.99 -12.24
C ILE A 127 -2.62 7.15 -13.74
#